data_AF-A0A1F9WZP0-F1
#
_entry.id   AF-A0A1F9WZP0-F1
#
_cell.length_a   1.000
_cell.length_b   1.000
_cell.length_c   1.000
_cell.angle_alpha   90.00
_cell.angle_beta   90.00
_cell.angle_gamma   90.00
#
_symmetry.space_group_name_H-M   'P 1'
#
loop_
_entity.id
_entity.type
_entity.pdbx_description
1 polymer ?
#
loop_
_entity_poly.entity_id
_entity_poly.type
_entity_poly.pdbx_seq_one_letter_code
_entity_poly.pdbx_strand_id
1 'polypeptide(L)'
;MEDNIKPNEEADIYVSLAEVKTEFKVKMKRLEVVISSKENEILGLEERIKFGEELIKEYKNNRVRLQEKIDQLEKEKKNTTPAAGTTDIQVKKQIEKELSVLKIEFDKINYILKETEQKNITLQQTITNLENENKSLKQHIEDLEKSIKNERIILEENKNDNQSVLKTEYNKLKDYLEETEKKNKSLKESVAVFENENSVLKKQIETLENTAKNDLTGQKEKDETELINYRNQLTEKENQLKMLHNSFAEKENNYNVELEITKTKILGLQETITVLNTQITNEHKRFNDNMQSKESKIAEIDQHSKTKNSELLFLQEEIRKIDDIFEQERKNWRKKFETEGVNLH
;
A
#
# COMPACT_ATOMS: atom_id res chain seq x y z
N MET A 1 -11.70 -11.70 -22.72
CA MET A 1 -12.06 -13.10 -23.02
C MET A 1 -13.48 -13.04 -23.56
N GLU A 2 -13.60 -12.77 -24.85
CA GLU A 2 -14.87 -12.86 -25.58
C GLU A 2 -15.06 -14.34 -25.89
N ASP A 3 -15.84 -15.03 -25.06
CA ASP A 3 -16.26 -16.38 -25.38
C ASP A 3 -17.26 -16.29 -26.54
N ASN A 4 -16.73 -16.64 -27.71
CA ASN A 4 -17.43 -16.90 -28.95
C ASN A 4 -18.41 -18.06 -28.72
N ILE A 5 -19.62 -17.76 -28.26
CA ILE A 5 -20.75 -18.68 -28.37
C ILE A 5 -21.00 -18.85 -29.87
N LYS A 6 -20.58 -20.01 -30.40
CA LYS A 6 -20.65 -20.30 -31.83
C LYS A 6 -22.11 -20.22 -32.28
N PRO A 7 -22.45 -19.44 -33.33
CA PRO A 7 -23.79 -19.38 -33.93
C PRO A 7 -24.35 -20.71 -34.47
N ASN A 8 -23.58 -21.80 -34.37
CA ASN A 8 -23.88 -23.08 -35.00
C ASN A 8 -24.87 -23.94 -34.20
N GLU A 9 -24.89 -23.81 -32.86
CA GLU A 9 -25.71 -24.71 -32.02
C GLU A 9 -27.20 -24.33 -32.05
N GLU A 10 -27.55 -23.05 -32.13
CA GLU A 10 -28.95 -22.64 -32.33
C GLU A 10 -29.46 -23.03 -33.73
N ALA A 11 -28.64 -22.86 -34.78
CA ALA A 11 -28.99 -23.24 -36.13
C ALA A 11 -29.26 -24.75 -36.25
N ASP A 12 -28.43 -25.59 -35.63
CA ASP A 12 -28.58 -27.05 -35.63
C ASP A 12 -29.85 -27.51 -34.89
N ILE A 13 -30.24 -26.83 -33.81
CA ILE A 13 -31.51 -27.10 -33.08
C ILE A 13 -32.74 -26.74 -33.93
N TYR A 14 -32.71 -25.58 -34.61
CA TYR A 14 -33.82 -25.16 -35.49
C TYR A 14 -33.98 -26.05 -36.73
N VAL A 15 -32.86 -26.50 -37.31
CA VAL A 15 -32.87 -27.46 -38.43
C VAL A 15 -33.44 -28.81 -37.97
N SER A 16 -32.99 -29.32 -36.82
CA SER A 16 -33.49 -30.58 -36.25
C SER A 16 -35.00 -30.54 -35.94
N LEU A 17 -35.52 -29.41 -35.43
CA LEU A 17 -36.96 -29.24 -35.19
C LEU A 17 -37.80 -29.23 -36.47
N ALA A 18 -37.30 -28.58 -37.52
CA ALA A 18 -37.99 -28.48 -38.79
C ALA A 18 -38.07 -29.86 -39.48
N GLU A 19 -37.01 -30.66 -39.37
CA GLU A 19 -36.97 -32.03 -39.87
C GLU A 19 -37.95 -32.94 -39.12
N VAL A 20 -37.94 -32.92 -37.78
CA VAL A 20 -38.89 -33.69 -36.95
C VAL A 20 -40.35 -33.33 -37.26
N LYS A 21 -40.66 -32.04 -37.38
CA LYS A 21 -42.01 -31.56 -37.74
C LYS A 21 -42.44 -32.02 -39.13
N THR A 22 -41.50 -32.05 -40.08
CA THR A 22 -41.76 -32.50 -41.45
C THR A 22 -42.00 -34.01 -41.49
N GLU A 23 -41.16 -34.79 -40.82
CA GLU A 23 -41.29 -36.25 -40.72
C GLU A 23 -42.62 -36.64 -40.07
N PHE A 24 -43.00 -35.97 -38.97
CA PHE A 24 -44.27 -36.22 -38.30
C PHE A 24 -45.47 -35.93 -39.20
N LYS A 25 -45.45 -34.79 -39.91
CA LYS A 25 -46.50 -34.43 -40.86
C LYS A 25 -46.63 -35.45 -42.00
N VAL A 26 -45.51 -35.99 -42.48
CA VAL A 26 -45.51 -37.07 -43.48
C VAL A 26 -46.11 -38.34 -42.90
N LYS A 27 -45.77 -38.70 -41.66
CA LYS A 27 -46.30 -39.90 -40.98
C LYS A 27 -47.82 -39.81 -40.76
N MET A 28 -48.33 -38.65 -40.32
CA MET A 28 -49.76 -38.40 -40.16
C MET A 28 -50.52 -38.55 -41.48
N LYS A 29 -50.05 -37.90 -42.54
CA LYS A 29 -50.66 -38.04 -43.88
C LYS A 29 -50.68 -39.48 -44.38
N ARG A 30 -49.61 -40.26 -44.12
CA ARG A 30 -49.58 -41.68 -44.48
C ARG A 30 -50.64 -42.46 -43.71
N LEU A 31 -50.82 -42.21 -42.42
CA LEU A 31 -51.85 -42.86 -41.61
C LEU A 31 -53.27 -42.51 -42.10
N GLU A 32 -53.54 -41.24 -42.41
CA GLU A 32 -54.82 -40.80 -42.99
C GLU A 32 -55.14 -41.55 -44.29
N VAL A 33 -54.17 -41.66 -45.19
CA VAL A 33 -54.33 -42.40 -46.46
C VAL A 33 -54.63 -43.89 -46.21
N VAL A 34 -53.95 -44.51 -45.25
CA VAL A 34 -54.18 -45.92 -44.88
C VAL A 34 -55.59 -46.11 -44.32
N ILE A 35 -56.05 -45.22 -43.43
CA ILE A 35 -57.41 -45.27 -42.88
C ILE A 35 -58.45 -45.13 -43.99
N SER A 36 -58.32 -44.13 -44.86
CA SER A 36 -59.26 -43.95 -45.98
C SER A 36 -59.28 -45.14 -46.93
N SER A 37 -58.12 -45.77 -47.18
CA SER A 37 -58.06 -47.01 -47.97
C SER A 37 -58.82 -48.15 -47.30
N LYS A 38 -58.67 -48.34 -45.99
CA LYS A 38 -59.38 -49.37 -45.23
C LYS A 38 -60.88 -49.10 -45.13
N GLU A 39 -61.29 -47.84 -44.98
CA GLU A 39 -62.70 -47.45 -45.00
C GLU A 39 -63.37 -47.79 -46.35
N ASN A 40 -62.68 -47.53 -47.46
CA ASN A 40 -63.16 -47.92 -48.79
C ASN A 40 -63.22 -49.44 -48.97
N GLU A 41 -62.26 -50.18 -48.41
CA GLU A 41 -62.27 -51.64 -48.43
C GLU A 41 -63.47 -52.21 -47.65
N ILE A 42 -63.75 -51.67 -46.46
CA ILE A 42 -64.94 -52.03 -45.67
C ILE A 42 -66.21 -51.81 -46.48
N LEU A 43 -66.39 -50.63 -47.08
CA LEU A 43 -67.56 -50.32 -47.91
C LEU A 43 -67.76 -51.33 -49.04
N GLY A 44 -66.68 -51.70 -49.75
CA GLY A 44 -66.74 -52.70 -50.82
C GLY A 44 -67.07 -54.11 -50.31
N LEU A 45 -66.66 -54.46 -49.09
CA LEU A 45 -67.02 -55.73 -48.45
C LEU A 45 -68.48 -55.73 -47.98
N GLU A 46 -68.99 -54.62 -47.45
CA GLU A 46 -70.40 -54.48 -47.05
C GLU A 46 -71.36 -54.67 -48.24
N GLU A 47 -71.01 -54.11 -49.40
CA GLU A 47 -71.78 -54.32 -50.63
C GLU A 47 -71.79 -55.79 -51.07
N ARG A 48 -70.65 -56.49 -50.96
CA ARG A 48 -70.56 -57.92 -51.27
C ARG A 48 -71.38 -58.77 -50.30
N ILE A 49 -71.43 -58.39 -49.02
CA ILE A 49 -72.27 -59.07 -48.01
C ILE A 49 -73.74 -58.90 -48.36
N LYS A 50 -74.18 -57.67 -48.65
CA LYS A 50 -75.58 -57.39 -49.05
C LYS A 50 -75.99 -58.22 -50.27
N PHE A 51 -75.14 -58.25 -51.29
CA PHE A 51 -75.36 -59.09 -52.47
C PHE A 51 -75.41 -60.59 -52.11
N GLY A 52 -74.52 -61.05 -51.24
CA GLY A 52 -74.51 -62.43 -50.72
C GLY A 52 -75.80 -62.78 -49.96
N GLU A 53 -76.34 -61.87 -49.15
CA GLU A 53 -77.60 -62.05 -48.42
C GLU A 53 -78.80 -62.19 -49.37
N GLU A 54 -78.83 -61.40 -50.45
CA GLU A 54 -79.85 -61.50 -51.50
C GLU A 54 -79.78 -62.86 -52.20
N LEU A 55 -78.58 -63.33 -52.58
CA LEU A 55 -78.39 -64.65 -53.16
C LEU A 55 -78.83 -65.78 -52.21
N ILE A 56 -78.47 -65.68 -50.93
CA ILE A 56 -78.89 -66.65 -49.89
C ILE A 56 -80.42 -66.72 -49.83
N LYS A 57 -81.10 -65.56 -49.86
CA LYS A 57 -82.56 -65.49 -49.86
C LYS A 57 -83.16 -66.14 -51.10
N GLU A 58 -82.59 -65.89 -52.28
CA GLU A 58 -83.02 -66.51 -53.53
C GLU A 58 -82.83 -68.04 -53.50
N TYR A 59 -81.65 -68.52 -53.11
CA TYR A 59 -81.37 -69.95 -53.01
C TYR A 59 -82.27 -70.66 -51.99
N LYS A 60 -82.58 -70.02 -50.85
CA LYS A 60 -83.54 -70.55 -49.88
C LYS A 60 -84.93 -70.69 -50.49
N ASN A 61 -85.41 -69.70 -51.24
CA ASN A 61 -86.70 -69.76 -51.92
C ASN A 61 -86.73 -70.85 -53.00
N ASN A 62 -85.67 -70.94 -53.82
CA ASN A 62 -85.56 -71.96 -54.87
C ASN A 62 -85.50 -73.37 -54.28
N ARG A 63 -84.78 -73.56 -53.17
CA ARG A 63 -84.75 -74.82 -52.42
C ARG A 63 -86.15 -75.25 -51.97
N VAL A 64 -86.93 -74.33 -51.38
CA VAL A 64 -88.30 -74.63 -50.93
C VAL A 64 -89.19 -75.02 -52.12
N ARG A 65 -89.17 -74.25 -53.22
CA ARG A 65 -89.93 -74.56 -54.43
C ARG A 65 -89.58 -75.93 -55.02
N LEU A 66 -88.29 -76.26 -55.06
CA LEU A 66 -87.83 -77.56 -55.54
C LEU A 66 -88.28 -78.69 -54.63
N GLN A 67 -88.22 -78.50 -53.31
CA GLN A 67 -88.72 -79.49 -52.35
C GLN A 67 -90.22 -79.74 -52.54
N GLU A 68 -91.03 -78.69 -52.64
CA GLU A 68 -92.47 -78.80 -52.89
C GLU A 68 -92.75 -79.56 -54.19
N LYS A 69 -91.99 -79.30 -55.25
CA LYS A 69 -92.12 -80.02 -56.53
C LYS A 69 -91.69 -81.49 -56.43
N ILE A 70 -90.64 -81.79 -55.69
CA ILE A 70 -90.22 -83.17 -55.40
C ILE A 70 -91.33 -83.90 -54.64
N ASP A 71 -91.89 -83.30 -53.59
CA ASP A 71 -92.95 -83.89 -52.76
C ASP A 71 -94.22 -84.15 -53.59
N GLN A 72 -94.59 -83.22 -54.48
CA GLN A 72 -95.70 -83.37 -55.42
C GLN A 72 -95.49 -84.56 -56.36
N LEU A 73 -94.33 -84.64 -57.02
CA LEU A 73 -94.01 -85.73 -57.95
C LEU A 73 -93.88 -87.08 -57.23
N GLU A 74 -93.39 -87.11 -55.99
CA GLU A 74 -93.37 -88.34 -55.18
C GLU A 74 -94.79 -88.82 -54.82
N LYS A 75 -95.72 -87.89 -54.57
CA LYS A 75 -97.14 -88.21 -54.36
C LYS A 75 -97.80 -88.72 -55.64
N GLU A 76 -97.55 -88.07 -56.78
CA GLU A 76 -98.05 -88.51 -58.09
C GLU A 76 -97.54 -89.91 -58.45
N LYS A 77 -96.24 -90.16 -58.24
CA LYS A 77 -95.61 -91.49 -58.42
C LYS A 77 -96.28 -92.58 -57.59
N LYS A 78 -96.70 -92.28 -56.35
CA LYS A 78 -97.40 -93.24 -55.47
C LYS A 78 -98.83 -93.51 -55.95
N ASN A 79 -99.49 -92.51 -56.53
CA ASN A 79 -100.88 -92.60 -56.98
C ASN A 79 -101.04 -93.20 -58.39
N THR A 80 -99.97 -93.30 -59.19
CA THR A 80 -99.98 -94.05 -60.45
C THR A 80 -100.02 -95.56 -60.21
N THR A 81 -101.21 -96.15 -60.28
CA THR A 81 -101.43 -97.61 -60.23
C THR A 81 -100.92 -98.29 -61.50
N PRO A 82 -100.28 -99.46 -61.41
CA PRO A 82 -99.87 -100.20 -62.60
C PRO A 82 -101.09 -100.92 -63.21
N ALA A 83 -101.92 -100.22 -63.98
CA ALA A 83 -102.75 -100.91 -64.96
C ALA A 83 -101.84 -101.35 -66.12
N ALA A 84 -102.05 -102.55 -66.67
CA ALA A 84 -101.16 -103.24 -67.60
C ALA A 84 -101.09 -102.60 -69.02
N GLY A 85 -101.19 -101.28 -69.13
CA GLY A 85 -101.01 -100.50 -70.36
C GLY A 85 -99.59 -99.96 -70.50
N THR A 86 -99.07 -99.93 -71.73
CA THR A 86 -97.75 -99.37 -72.06
C THR A 86 -97.59 -97.89 -71.69
N THR A 87 -98.69 -97.14 -71.61
CA THR A 87 -98.72 -95.72 -71.29
C THR A 87 -98.42 -95.41 -69.82
N ASP A 88 -98.98 -96.16 -68.86
CA ASP A 88 -98.77 -95.89 -67.42
C ASP A 88 -97.33 -96.19 -66.98
N ILE A 89 -96.71 -97.20 -67.59
CA ILE A 89 -95.29 -97.53 -67.37
C ILE A 89 -94.39 -96.40 -67.90
N GLN A 90 -94.74 -95.78 -69.03
CA GLN A 90 -93.99 -94.65 -69.60
C GLN A 90 -94.11 -93.39 -68.72
N VAL A 91 -95.32 -93.08 -68.23
CA VAL A 91 -95.56 -91.95 -67.32
C VAL A 91 -94.76 -92.12 -66.03
N LYS A 92 -94.79 -93.31 -65.40
CA LYS A 92 -94.01 -93.58 -64.19
C LYS A 92 -92.51 -93.42 -64.40
N LYS A 93 -91.97 -93.92 -65.53
CA LYS A 93 -90.54 -93.74 -65.88
C LYS A 93 -90.18 -92.27 -66.11
N GLN A 94 -91.07 -91.48 -66.72
CA GLN A 94 -90.85 -90.05 -66.92
C GLN A 94 -90.81 -89.31 -65.58
N ILE A 95 -91.74 -89.61 -64.66
CA ILE A 95 -91.75 -89.05 -63.29
C ILE A 95 -90.46 -89.41 -62.54
N GLU A 96 -89.96 -90.65 -62.68
CA GLU A 96 -88.70 -91.08 -62.07
C GLU A 96 -87.49 -90.31 -62.60
N LYS A 97 -87.44 -90.06 -63.91
CA LYS A 97 -86.38 -89.26 -64.54
C LYS A 97 -86.42 -87.82 -64.05
N GLU A 98 -87.60 -87.20 -63.99
CA GLU A 98 -87.77 -85.83 -63.50
C GLU A 98 -87.40 -85.70 -62.01
N LEU A 99 -87.82 -86.65 -61.17
CA LEU A 99 -87.41 -86.71 -59.76
C LEU A 99 -85.89 -86.81 -59.61
N SER A 100 -85.23 -87.61 -60.44
CA SER A 100 -83.76 -87.72 -60.39
C SER A 100 -83.08 -86.40 -60.74
N VAL A 101 -83.57 -85.69 -61.76
CA VAL A 101 -83.02 -84.38 -62.15
C VAL A 101 -83.24 -83.35 -61.04
N LEU A 102 -84.46 -83.28 -60.49
CA LEU A 102 -84.80 -82.33 -59.43
C LEU A 102 -84.02 -82.58 -58.14
N LYS A 103 -83.77 -83.84 -57.76
CA LYS A 103 -82.94 -84.17 -56.60
C LYS A 103 -81.49 -83.71 -56.79
N ILE A 104 -80.92 -83.92 -57.98
CA ILE A 104 -79.58 -83.42 -58.31
C ILE A 104 -79.53 -81.88 -58.25
N GLU A 105 -80.55 -81.20 -58.77
CA GLU A 105 -80.62 -79.74 -58.72
C GLU A 105 -80.80 -79.20 -57.29
N PHE A 106 -81.61 -79.88 -56.48
CA PHE A 106 -81.80 -79.58 -55.07
C PHE A 106 -80.50 -79.72 -54.27
N ASP A 107 -79.74 -80.80 -54.50
CA ASP A 107 -78.44 -81.02 -53.85
C ASP A 107 -77.41 -79.94 -54.27
N LYS A 108 -77.40 -79.56 -55.54
CA LYS A 108 -76.56 -78.44 -56.04
C LYS A 108 -76.91 -77.13 -55.36
N ILE A 109 -78.20 -76.80 -55.22
CA ILE A 109 -78.63 -75.58 -54.54
C ILE A 109 -78.28 -75.61 -53.05
N ASN A 110 -78.42 -76.74 -52.38
CA ASN A 110 -77.98 -76.88 -50.99
C ASN A 110 -76.48 -76.67 -50.82
N TYR A 111 -75.68 -77.22 -51.73
CA TYR A 111 -74.23 -77.02 -51.74
C TYR A 111 -73.88 -75.54 -51.93
N ILE A 112 -74.46 -74.89 -52.96
CA ILE A 112 -74.23 -73.47 -53.26
C ILE A 112 -74.69 -72.59 -52.09
N LEU A 113 -75.83 -72.89 -51.47
CA LEU A 113 -76.35 -72.16 -50.32
C LEU A 113 -75.37 -72.22 -49.15
N LYS A 114 -74.87 -73.41 -48.81
CA LYS A 114 -73.90 -73.59 -47.72
C LYS A 114 -72.59 -72.87 -47.98
N GLU A 115 -72.05 -72.98 -49.20
CA GLU A 115 -70.84 -72.25 -49.64
C GLU A 115 -71.04 -70.72 -49.54
N THR A 116 -72.20 -70.22 -49.95
CA THR A 116 -72.50 -68.79 -49.94
C THR A 116 -72.67 -68.26 -48.52
N GLU A 117 -73.38 -69.01 -47.65
CA GLU A 117 -73.52 -68.68 -46.22
C GLU A 117 -72.13 -68.64 -45.54
N GLN A 118 -71.27 -69.62 -45.82
CA GLN A 118 -69.92 -69.66 -45.26
C GLN A 118 -69.06 -68.48 -45.73
N LYS A 119 -69.07 -68.16 -47.03
CA LYS A 119 -68.36 -66.98 -47.57
C LYS A 119 -68.85 -65.70 -46.92
N ASN A 120 -70.17 -65.57 -46.71
CA ASN A 120 -70.74 -64.37 -46.09
C ASN A 120 -70.29 -64.21 -44.63
N ILE A 121 -70.22 -65.31 -43.86
CA ILE A 121 -69.67 -65.32 -42.50
C ILE A 121 -68.19 -64.87 -42.51
N THR A 122 -67.38 -65.39 -43.43
CA THR A 122 -65.96 -65.00 -43.54
C THR A 122 -65.80 -63.52 -43.90
N LEU A 123 -66.66 -62.98 -44.77
CA LEU A 123 -66.66 -61.55 -45.10
C LEU A 123 -67.03 -60.70 -43.88
N GLN A 124 -68.06 -61.09 -43.12
CA GLN A 124 -68.46 -60.40 -41.88
C GLN A 124 -67.31 -60.37 -40.86
N GLN A 125 -66.63 -61.50 -40.65
CA GLN A 125 -65.46 -61.58 -39.77
C GLN A 125 -64.32 -60.66 -40.25
N THR A 126 -64.11 -60.58 -41.57
CA THR A 126 -63.10 -59.69 -42.16
C THR A 126 -63.41 -58.23 -41.91
N ILE A 127 -64.68 -57.81 -42.07
CA ILE A 127 -65.12 -56.44 -41.75
C ILE A 127 -64.87 -56.12 -40.28
N THR A 128 -65.28 -56.99 -39.35
CA THR A 128 -65.06 -56.76 -37.92
C THR A 128 -63.57 -56.58 -37.57
N ASN A 129 -62.69 -57.35 -38.22
CA ASN A 129 -61.24 -57.19 -38.03
C ASN A 129 -60.75 -55.83 -38.57
N LEU A 130 -61.18 -55.44 -39.77
CA LEU A 130 -60.81 -54.16 -40.37
C LEU A 130 -61.35 -52.96 -39.56
N GLU A 131 -62.55 -53.06 -39.01
CA GLU A 131 -63.13 -52.05 -38.12
C GLU A 131 -62.30 -51.88 -36.84
N ASN A 132 -61.88 -52.99 -36.23
CA ASN A 132 -61.02 -52.97 -35.04
C ASN A 132 -59.64 -52.37 -35.34
N GLU A 133 -59.03 -52.74 -36.47
CA GLU A 133 -57.78 -52.14 -36.93
C GLU A 133 -57.93 -50.63 -37.18
N ASN A 134 -58.98 -50.20 -37.87
CA ASN A 134 -59.26 -48.79 -38.12
C ASN A 134 -59.47 -48.01 -36.82
N LYS A 135 -60.17 -48.58 -35.84
CA LYS A 135 -60.32 -47.98 -34.51
C LYS A 135 -58.98 -47.80 -33.81
N SER A 136 -58.10 -48.81 -33.87
CA SER A 136 -56.75 -48.71 -33.30
C SER A 136 -55.90 -47.65 -33.99
N LEU A 137 -56.00 -47.54 -35.33
CA LEU A 137 -55.30 -46.51 -36.10
C LEU A 137 -55.80 -45.10 -35.76
N LYS A 138 -57.12 -44.92 -35.60
CA LYS A 138 -57.70 -43.64 -35.17
C LYS A 138 -57.21 -43.24 -33.77
N GLN A 139 -57.18 -44.18 -32.82
CA GLN A 139 -56.62 -43.92 -31.49
C GLN A 139 -55.13 -43.55 -31.55
N HIS A 140 -54.35 -44.25 -32.39
CA HIS A 140 -52.93 -43.94 -32.57
C HIS A 140 -52.71 -42.51 -33.11
N ILE A 141 -53.56 -42.06 -34.04
CA ILE A 141 -53.55 -40.67 -34.53
C ILE A 141 -53.82 -39.69 -33.39
N GLU A 142 -54.86 -39.90 -32.57
CA GLU A 142 -55.16 -39.01 -31.44
C GLU A 142 -54.02 -38.91 -30.42
N ASP A 143 -53.36 -40.03 -30.14
CA ASP A 143 -52.24 -40.08 -29.19
C ASP A 143 -51.02 -39.36 -29.77
N LEU A 144 -50.76 -39.52 -31.07
CA LEU A 144 -49.74 -38.77 -31.80
C LEU A 144 -50.02 -37.26 -31.76
N GLU A 145 -51.26 -36.83 -31.99
CA GLU A 145 -51.65 -35.41 -31.90
C GLU A 145 -51.45 -34.83 -30.50
N LYS A 146 -51.81 -35.57 -29.45
CA LYS A 146 -51.54 -35.18 -28.06
C LYS A 146 -50.04 -35.06 -27.79
N SER A 147 -49.24 -36.01 -28.28
CA SER A 147 -47.77 -35.97 -28.14
C SER A 147 -47.18 -34.71 -28.81
N ILE A 148 -47.59 -34.39 -30.04
CA ILE A 148 -47.15 -33.15 -30.71
C ILE A 148 -47.51 -31.91 -29.89
N LYS A 149 -48.74 -31.87 -29.36
CA LYS A 149 -49.20 -30.71 -28.59
C LYS A 149 -48.33 -30.52 -27.34
N ASN A 150 -48.01 -31.61 -26.63
CA ASN A 150 -47.14 -31.57 -25.46
C ASN A 150 -45.71 -31.17 -25.82
N GLU A 151 -45.12 -31.76 -26.87
CA GLU A 151 -43.79 -31.37 -27.36
C GLU A 151 -43.73 -29.89 -27.74
N ARG A 152 -44.77 -29.37 -28.40
CA ARG A 152 -44.86 -27.95 -28.72
C ARG A 152 -44.88 -27.07 -27.46
N ILE A 153 -45.64 -27.44 -26.44
CA ILE A 153 -45.69 -26.69 -25.18
C ILE A 153 -44.31 -26.65 -24.52
N ILE A 154 -43.65 -27.81 -24.39
CA ILE A 154 -42.30 -27.92 -23.82
C ILE A 154 -41.31 -27.05 -24.60
N LEU A 155 -41.39 -27.05 -25.93
CA LEU A 155 -40.53 -26.22 -26.78
C LEU A 155 -40.78 -24.72 -26.58
N GLU A 156 -42.04 -24.31 -26.43
CA GLU A 156 -42.41 -22.91 -26.20
C GLU A 156 -41.96 -22.44 -24.81
N GLU A 157 -42.14 -23.28 -23.78
CA GLU A 157 -41.66 -23.03 -22.40
C GLU A 157 -40.14 -22.90 -22.36
N ASN A 158 -39.40 -23.85 -22.95
CA ASN A 158 -37.94 -23.78 -23.03
C ASN A 158 -37.45 -22.54 -23.78
N LYS A 159 -38.14 -22.11 -24.84
CA LYS A 159 -37.81 -20.89 -25.58
C LYS A 159 -38.02 -19.65 -24.71
N ASN A 160 -39.13 -19.58 -23.99
CA ASN A 160 -39.47 -18.44 -23.14
C ASN A 160 -38.56 -18.34 -21.92
N ASP A 161 -38.27 -19.46 -21.25
CA ASP A 161 -37.42 -19.49 -20.07
C ASP A 161 -35.97 -19.16 -20.40
N ASN A 162 -35.42 -19.74 -21.48
CA ASN A 162 -34.05 -19.41 -21.89
C ASN A 162 -33.94 -17.96 -22.38
N GLN A 163 -34.91 -17.42 -23.14
CA GLN A 163 -34.89 -16.00 -23.51
C GLN A 163 -35.04 -15.08 -22.30
N SER A 164 -35.90 -15.43 -21.35
CA SER A 164 -36.11 -14.70 -20.10
C SER A 164 -34.83 -14.61 -19.27
N VAL A 165 -34.17 -15.75 -19.06
CA VAL A 165 -32.92 -15.86 -18.30
C VAL A 165 -31.79 -15.12 -19.02
N LEU A 166 -31.59 -15.33 -20.33
CA LEU A 166 -30.56 -14.62 -21.11
C LEU A 166 -30.79 -13.12 -21.13
N LYS A 167 -32.04 -12.66 -21.25
CA LYS A 167 -32.37 -11.23 -21.23
C LYS A 167 -32.10 -10.62 -19.85
N THR A 168 -32.42 -11.35 -18.78
CA THR A 168 -32.13 -10.93 -17.41
C THR A 168 -30.62 -10.83 -17.18
N GLU A 169 -29.87 -11.84 -17.62
CA GLU A 169 -28.41 -11.88 -17.46
C GLU A 169 -27.71 -10.81 -18.32
N TYR A 170 -28.18 -10.59 -19.55
CA TYR A 170 -27.74 -9.51 -20.41
C TYR A 170 -27.95 -8.14 -19.76
N ASN A 171 -29.12 -7.90 -19.17
CA ASN A 171 -29.39 -6.63 -18.49
C ASN A 171 -28.46 -6.42 -17.28
N LYS A 172 -28.20 -7.47 -16.47
CA LYS A 172 -27.22 -7.38 -15.37
C LYS A 172 -25.82 -7.05 -15.88
N LEU A 173 -25.37 -7.72 -16.94
CA LEU A 173 -24.06 -7.46 -17.57
C LEU A 173 -23.95 -6.03 -18.08
N LYS A 174 -25.04 -5.51 -18.68
CA LYS A 174 -25.12 -4.13 -19.14
C LYS A 174 -25.00 -3.15 -17.96
N ASP A 175 -25.74 -3.37 -16.89
CA ASP A 175 -25.67 -2.52 -15.68
C ASP A 175 -24.25 -2.54 -15.07
N TYR A 176 -23.61 -3.72 -15.01
CA TYR A 176 -22.22 -3.84 -14.56
C TYR A 176 -21.22 -3.09 -15.44
N LEU A 177 -21.43 -3.10 -16.76
CA LEU A 177 -20.60 -2.35 -17.69
C LEU A 177 -20.71 -0.84 -17.43
N GLU A 178 -21.94 -0.31 -17.31
CA GLU A 178 -22.18 1.11 -17.03
C GLU A 178 -21.56 1.54 -15.68
N GLU A 179 -21.67 0.72 -14.64
CA GLU A 179 -21.05 1.00 -13.34
C GLU A 179 -19.52 0.98 -13.41
N THR A 180 -18.96 0.03 -14.16
CA THR A 180 -17.52 -0.06 -14.41
C THR A 180 -17.00 1.15 -15.17
N GLU A 181 -17.73 1.62 -16.19
CA GLU A 181 -17.40 2.83 -16.94
C GLU A 181 -17.42 4.07 -16.05
N LYS A 182 -18.43 4.22 -15.18
CA LYS A 182 -18.48 5.31 -14.19
C LYS A 182 -17.28 5.28 -13.23
N LYS A 183 -16.94 4.10 -12.72
CA LYS A 183 -15.80 3.92 -11.80
C LYS A 183 -14.47 4.21 -12.50
N ASN A 184 -14.32 3.79 -13.75
CA ASN A 184 -13.14 4.06 -14.55
C ASN A 184 -12.99 5.55 -14.88
N LYS A 185 -14.11 6.25 -15.16
CA LYS A 185 -14.12 7.71 -15.30
C LYS A 185 -13.64 8.42 -14.03
N SER A 186 -14.16 8.03 -12.86
CA SER A 186 -13.73 8.60 -11.57
C SER A 186 -12.26 8.31 -11.26
N LEU A 187 -11.75 7.13 -11.60
CA LEU A 187 -10.33 6.78 -11.50
C LEU A 187 -9.46 7.67 -12.38
N LYS A 188 -9.86 7.90 -13.64
CA LYS A 188 -9.15 8.82 -14.54
C LYS A 188 -9.10 10.24 -13.99
N GLU A 189 -10.21 10.74 -13.46
CA GLU A 189 -10.27 12.05 -12.80
C GLU A 189 -9.33 12.10 -11.58
N SER A 190 -9.30 11.05 -10.76
CA SER A 190 -8.40 10.95 -9.60
C SER A 190 -6.92 10.92 -10.01
N VAL A 191 -6.58 10.19 -11.07
CA VAL A 191 -5.21 10.16 -11.62
C VAL A 191 -4.79 11.54 -12.09
N ALA A 192 -5.65 12.27 -12.80
CA ALA A 192 -5.36 13.63 -13.24
C ALA A 192 -5.11 14.59 -12.07
N VAL A 193 -5.85 14.45 -10.96
CA VAL A 193 -5.62 15.21 -9.72
C VAL A 193 -4.24 14.87 -9.14
N PHE A 194 -3.90 13.59 -9.01
CA PHE A 194 -2.58 13.19 -8.49
C PHE A 194 -1.42 13.65 -9.38
N GLU A 195 -1.57 13.61 -10.71
CA GLU A 195 -0.57 14.13 -11.64
C GLU A 195 -0.36 15.64 -11.43
N ASN A 196 -1.43 16.40 -11.22
CA ASN A 196 -1.35 17.82 -10.94
C ASN A 196 -0.71 18.11 -9.56
N GLU A 197 -1.11 17.37 -8.52
CA GLU A 197 -0.50 17.47 -7.18
C GLU A 197 1.00 17.16 -7.21
N ASN A 198 1.41 16.10 -7.92
CA ASN A 198 2.83 15.77 -8.11
C ASN A 198 3.59 16.87 -8.86
N SER A 199 2.97 17.46 -9.89
CA SER A 199 3.57 18.60 -10.61
C SER A 199 3.79 19.80 -9.70
N VAL A 200 2.83 20.11 -8.82
CA VAL A 200 2.94 21.18 -7.81
C VAL A 200 4.05 20.87 -6.80
N LEU A 201 4.07 19.65 -6.24
CA LEU A 201 5.09 19.21 -5.30
C LEU A 201 6.48 19.29 -5.92
N LYS A 202 6.65 18.87 -7.18
CA LYS A 202 7.92 18.94 -7.89
C LYS A 202 8.42 20.38 -8.00
N LYS A 203 7.56 21.34 -8.35
CA LYS A 203 7.90 22.77 -8.37
C LYS A 203 8.23 23.32 -6.98
N GLN A 204 7.52 22.89 -5.95
CA GLN A 204 7.83 23.27 -4.56
C GLN A 204 9.20 22.76 -4.14
N ILE A 205 9.55 21.51 -4.46
CA ILE A 205 10.87 20.93 -4.21
C ILE A 205 11.94 21.75 -4.95
N GLU A 206 11.79 22.00 -6.26
CA GLU A 206 12.74 22.83 -7.02
C GLU A 206 12.92 24.23 -6.41
N THR A 207 11.84 24.82 -5.90
CA THR A 207 11.89 26.13 -5.23
C THR A 207 12.66 26.04 -3.91
N LEU A 208 12.37 25.03 -3.08
CA LEU A 208 13.07 24.82 -1.80
C LEU A 208 14.55 24.52 -2.02
N GLU A 209 14.90 23.70 -3.00
CA GLU A 209 16.29 23.41 -3.36
C GLU A 209 17.04 24.67 -3.79
N ASN A 210 16.42 25.52 -4.61
CA ASN A 210 17.01 26.80 -5.02
C ASN A 210 17.14 27.79 -3.86
N THR A 211 16.13 27.90 -2.99
CA THR A 211 16.20 28.74 -1.80
C THR A 211 17.29 28.25 -0.84
N ALA A 212 17.31 26.95 -0.52
CA ALA A 212 18.33 26.37 0.35
C ALA A 212 19.73 26.54 -0.22
N LYS A 213 19.90 26.35 -1.54
CA LYS A 213 21.16 26.60 -2.23
C LYS A 213 21.58 28.06 -2.12
N ASN A 214 20.67 28.99 -2.41
CA ASN A 214 20.92 30.43 -2.36
C ASN A 214 21.26 30.89 -0.93
N ASP A 215 20.52 30.42 0.07
CA ASP A 215 20.75 30.73 1.49
C ASP A 215 22.10 30.18 1.95
N LEU A 216 22.46 28.95 1.57
CA LEU A 216 23.77 28.37 1.87
C LEU A 216 24.91 29.13 1.17
N THR A 217 24.75 29.55 -0.10
CA THR A 217 25.75 30.39 -0.76
C THR A 217 25.86 31.78 -0.14
N GLY A 218 24.73 32.43 0.17
CA GLY A 218 24.73 33.75 0.81
C GLY A 218 25.31 33.71 2.22
N GLN A 219 25.00 32.67 2.99
CA GLN A 219 25.59 32.46 4.31
C GLN A 219 27.09 32.17 4.19
N LYS A 220 27.52 31.34 3.22
CA LYS A 220 28.93 31.08 2.96
C LYS A 220 29.70 32.36 2.59
N GLU A 221 29.14 33.19 1.70
CA GLU A 221 29.75 34.48 1.31
C GLU A 221 29.83 35.46 2.50
N LYS A 222 28.81 35.48 3.35
CA LYS A 222 28.78 36.31 4.57
C LYS A 222 29.82 35.82 5.58
N ASP A 223 29.88 34.52 5.85
CA ASP A 223 30.86 33.92 6.76
C ASP A 223 32.29 34.13 6.24
N GLU A 224 32.51 34.03 4.93
CA GLU A 224 33.80 34.28 4.29
C GLU A 224 34.21 35.76 4.40
N THR A 225 33.26 36.69 4.24
CA THR A 225 33.49 38.13 4.44
C THR A 225 33.80 38.45 5.92
N GLU A 226 33.06 37.86 6.85
CA GLU A 226 33.31 38.01 8.30
C GLU A 226 34.67 37.43 8.70
N LEU A 227 35.05 36.26 8.17
CA LEU A 227 36.37 35.66 8.39
C LEU A 227 37.50 36.53 7.85
N ILE A 228 37.34 37.11 6.66
CA ILE A 228 38.32 38.07 6.11
C ILE A 228 38.42 39.30 7.02
N ASN A 229 37.30 39.82 7.52
CA ASN A 229 37.30 40.95 8.45
C ASN A 229 38.01 40.61 9.77
N TYR A 230 37.71 39.45 10.37
CA TYR A 230 38.40 38.97 11.57
C TYR A 230 39.90 38.77 11.32
N ARG A 231 40.28 38.22 10.17
CA ARG A 231 41.68 38.03 9.80
C ARG A 231 42.42 39.36 9.69
N ASN A 232 41.80 40.36 9.05
CA ASN A 232 42.35 41.71 8.96
C ASN A 232 42.48 42.37 10.34
N GLN A 233 41.46 42.25 11.19
CA GLN A 233 41.51 42.75 12.57
C GLN A 233 42.61 42.07 13.40
N LEU A 234 42.79 40.75 13.23
CA LEU A 234 43.85 40.01 13.89
C LEU A 234 45.23 40.49 13.43
N THR A 235 45.45 40.65 12.13
CA THR A 235 46.70 41.18 11.58
C THR A 235 47.00 42.61 12.07
N GLU A 236 45.98 43.46 12.15
CA GLU A 236 46.11 44.80 12.73
C GLU A 236 46.52 44.75 14.21
N LYS A 237 45.91 43.86 14.99
CA LYS A 237 46.27 43.64 16.40
C LYS A 237 47.67 43.07 16.57
N GLU A 238 48.09 42.14 15.72
CA GLU A 238 49.46 41.60 15.71
C GLU A 238 50.50 42.69 15.42
N ASN A 239 50.22 43.57 14.45
CA ASN A 239 51.09 44.71 14.15
C ASN A 239 51.18 45.70 15.32
N GLN A 240 50.05 46.02 15.95
CA GLN A 240 50.00 46.85 17.15
C GLN A 240 50.80 46.22 18.31
N LEU A 241 50.67 44.90 18.51
CA LEU A 241 51.41 44.17 19.53
C LEU A 241 52.92 44.21 19.27
N LYS A 242 53.33 44.04 18.01
CA LYS A 242 54.73 44.12 17.58
C LYS A 242 55.32 45.52 17.80
N MET A 243 54.56 46.56 17.48
CA MET A 243 54.96 47.95 17.78
C MET A 243 55.08 48.20 19.29
N LEU A 244 54.12 47.71 20.08
CA LEU A 244 54.15 47.84 21.53
C LEU A 244 55.34 47.09 22.14
N HIS A 245 55.64 45.89 21.64
CA HIS A 245 56.79 45.10 22.06
C HIS A 245 58.11 45.82 21.78
N ASN A 246 58.28 46.37 20.57
CA ASN A 246 59.45 47.19 20.22
C ASN A 246 59.57 48.42 21.14
N SER A 247 58.47 49.13 21.41
CA SER A 247 58.47 50.28 22.33
C SER A 247 58.83 49.89 23.76
N PHE A 248 58.39 48.71 24.23
CA PHE A 248 58.72 48.20 25.55
C PHE A 248 60.21 47.84 25.63
N ALA A 249 60.76 47.18 24.61
CA ALA A 249 62.19 46.86 24.52
C ALA A 249 63.06 48.13 24.51
N GLU A 250 62.64 49.18 23.80
CA GLU A 250 63.34 50.48 23.83
C GLU A 250 63.29 51.14 25.22
N LYS A 251 62.12 51.12 25.89
CA LYS A 251 61.98 51.65 27.26
C LYS A 251 62.80 50.86 28.27
N GLU A 252 62.82 49.54 28.17
CA GLU A 252 63.61 48.65 29.02
C GLU A 252 65.10 48.92 28.86
N ASN A 253 65.56 49.08 27.61
CA ASN A 253 66.96 49.41 27.34
C ASN A 253 67.34 50.80 27.90
N ASN A 254 66.48 51.81 27.71
CA ASN A 254 66.70 53.15 28.29
C ASN A 254 66.74 53.13 29.82
N TYR A 255 65.83 52.38 30.46
CA TYR A 255 65.82 52.25 31.92
C TYR A 255 67.09 51.56 32.45
N ASN A 256 67.55 50.49 31.77
CA ASN A 256 68.79 49.81 32.14
C ASN A 256 70.02 50.72 32.00
N VAL A 257 70.08 51.56 30.96
CA VAL A 257 71.12 52.57 30.80
C VAL A 257 71.09 53.61 31.94
N GLU A 258 69.91 54.15 32.27
CA GLU A 258 69.74 55.10 33.38
C GLU A 258 70.11 54.50 34.74
N LEU A 259 69.76 53.23 34.96
CA LEU A 259 70.09 52.48 36.16
C LEU A 259 71.60 52.32 36.33
N GLU A 260 72.33 51.95 35.26
CA GLU A 260 73.79 51.84 35.30
C GLU A 260 74.47 53.19 35.54
N ILE A 261 74.03 54.26 34.87
CA ILE A 261 74.52 55.63 35.13
C ILE A 261 74.33 55.99 36.62
N THR A 262 73.19 55.64 37.20
CA THR A 262 72.88 55.92 38.61
C THR A 262 73.76 55.10 39.56
N LYS A 263 73.97 53.81 39.28
CA LYS A 263 74.89 52.95 40.04
C LYS A 263 76.32 53.52 40.02
N THR A 264 76.81 53.95 38.86
CA THR A 264 78.15 54.56 38.74
C THR A 264 78.27 55.85 39.56
N LYS A 265 77.24 56.71 39.55
CA LYS A 265 77.21 57.93 40.38
C LYS A 265 77.22 57.62 41.88
N ILE A 266 76.45 56.62 42.32
CA ILE A 266 76.41 56.19 43.73
C ILE A 266 77.79 55.66 44.17
N LEU A 267 78.44 54.83 43.35
CA LEU A 267 79.80 54.34 43.63
C LEU A 267 80.81 55.48 43.78
N GLY A 268 80.79 56.48 42.88
CA GLY A 268 81.67 57.65 42.99
C GLY A 268 81.41 58.50 44.25
N LEU A 269 80.15 58.62 44.67
CA LEU A 269 79.80 59.27 45.94
C LEU A 269 80.28 58.47 47.16
N GLN A 270 80.19 57.13 47.14
CA GLN A 270 80.70 56.27 48.21
C GLN A 270 82.22 56.37 48.36
N GLU A 271 82.95 56.42 47.25
CA GLU A 271 84.41 56.65 47.25
C GLU A 271 84.75 58.02 47.87
N THR A 272 84.01 59.07 47.48
CA THR A 272 84.20 60.43 48.01
C THR A 272 83.93 60.50 49.52
N ILE A 273 82.86 59.87 50.00
CA ILE A 273 82.53 59.79 51.43
C ILE A 273 83.64 59.07 52.21
N THR A 274 84.20 57.99 51.66
CA THR A 274 85.29 57.24 52.30
C THR A 274 86.56 58.10 52.45
N VAL A 275 86.91 58.86 51.42
CA VAL A 275 88.04 59.80 51.44
C VAL A 275 87.82 60.91 52.47
N LEU A 276 86.63 61.53 52.48
CA LEU A 276 86.27 62.59 53.44
C LEU A 276 86.28 62.08 54.88
N ASN A 277 85.75 60.90 55.15
CA ASN A 277 85.77 60.31 56.49
C ASN A 277 87.20 60.08 56.98
N THR A 278 88.10 59.61 56.11
CA THR A 278 89.51 59.40 56.45
C THR A 278 90.23 60.73 56.75
N GLN A 279 89.93 61.78 55.98
CA GLN A 279 90.46 63.13 56.25
C GLN A 279 89.96 63.68 57.59
N ILE A 280 88.66 63.55 57.90
CA ILE A 280 88.08 63.98 59.18
C ILE A 280 88.72 63.23 60.35
N THR A 281 88.92 61.92 60.25
CA THR A 281 89.60 61.13 61.30
C THR A 281 91.03 61.61 61.53
N ASN A 282 91.78 61.93 60.47
CA ASN A 282 93.15 62.40 60.57
C ASN A 282 93.25 63.82 61.18
N GLU A 283 92.36 64.73 60.80
CA GLU A 283 92.31 66.08 61.37
C GLU A 283 91.87 66.06 62.84
N HIS A 284 90.89 65.22 63.21
CA HIS A 284 90.53 65.02 64.62
C HIS A 284 91.71 64.51 65.45
N LYS A 285 92.49 63.55 64.92
CA LYS A 285 93.69 63.06 65.60
C LYS A 285 94.73 64.17 65.80
N ARG A 286 95.02 64.95 64.75
CA ARG A 286 95.92 66.11 64.80
C ARG A 286 95.49 67.15 65.83
N PHE A 287 94.19 67.45 65.89
CA PHE A 287 93.64 68.40 66.86
C PHE A 287 93.85 67.92 68.30
N ASN A 288 93.58 66.63 68.56
CA ASN A 288 93.75 66.04 69.90
C ASN A 288 95.21 66.02 70.37
N ASP A 289 96.14 65.61 69.49
CA ASP A 289 97.57 65.59 69.80
C ASP A 289 98.10 66.99 70.15
N ASN A 290 97.58 68.02 69.47
CA ASN A 290 97.94 69.42 69.69
C ASN A 290 97.35 69.99 71.01
N MET A 291 96.13 69.57 71.36
CA MET A 291 95.50 69.91 72.65
C MET A 291 96.27 69.33 73.84
N GLN A 292 96.62 68.04 73.78
CA GLN A 292 97.44 67.41 74.83
C GLN A 292 98.81 68.09 75.00
N SER A 293 99.47 68.47 73.90
CA SER A 293 100.75 69.20 73.97
C SER A 293 100.63 70.56 74.66
N LYS A 294 99.52 71.28 74.45
CA LYS A 294 99.26 72.56 75.12
C LYS A 294 98.94 72.38 76.60
N GLU A 295 98.17 71.35 76.97
CA GLU A 295 97.85 71.04 78.37
C GLU A 295 99.12 70.70 79.17
N SER A 296 100.05 69.91 78.61
CA SER A 296 101.34 69.63 79.26
C SER A 296 102.18 70.90 79.47
N LYS A 297 102.20 71.83 78.50
CA LYS A 297 102.94 73.11 78.63
C LYS A 297 102.33 74.04 79.69
N ILE A 298 101.00 74.05 79.82
CA ILE A 298 100.33 74.85 80.86
C ILE A 298 100.66 74.31 82.26
N ALA A 299 100.70 72.99 82.44
CA ALA A 299 101.08 72.37 83.70
C ALA A 299 102.52 72.71 84.12
N GLU A 300 103.48 72.74 83.18
CA GLU A 300 104.87 73.15 83.46
C GLU A 300 104.97 74.63 83.90
N ILE A 301 104.22 75.53 83.25
CA ILE A 301 104.21 76.96 83.60
C ILE A 301 103.63 77.19 85.00
N ASP A 302 102.53 76.50 85.36
CA ASP A 302 101.91 76.61 86.68
C ASP A 302 102.86 76.13 87.80
N GLN A 303 103.63 75.07 87.53
CA GLN A 303 104.61 74.56 88.48
C GLN A 303 105.81 75.52 88.64
N HIS A 304 106.31 76.11 87.54
CA HIS A 304 107.38 77.10 87.58
C HIS A 304 106.98 78.39 88.33
N SER A 305 105.73 78.84 88.13
CA SER A 305 105.16 80.00 88.82
C SER A 305 105.12 79.81 90.34
N LYS A 306 104.67 78.64 90.81
CA LYS A 306 104.60 78.31 92.25
C LYS A 306 105.99 78.35 92.90
N THR A 307 107.01 77.80 92.25
CA THR A 307 108.40 77.82 92.75
C THR A 307 108.94 79.24 92.86
N LYS A 308 108.75 80.06 91.82
CA LYS A 308 109.19 81.46 91.81
C LYS A 308 108.52 82.31 92.89
N ASN A 309 107.24 82.08 93.18
CA ASN A 309 106.54 82.78 94.26
C ASN A 309 107.06 82.40 95.65
N SER A 310 107.45 81.14 95.87
CA SER A 310 108.08 80.72 97.13
C SER A 310 109.47 81.35 97.34
N GLU A 311 110.27 81.47 96.28
CA GLU A 311 111.55 82.20 96.31
C GLU A 311 111.37 83.68 96.65
N LEU A 312 110.34 84.33 96.06
CA LEU A 312 110.04 85.74 96.32
C LEU A 312 109.65 86.00 97.78
N LEU A 313 108.79 85.14 98.35
CA LEU A 313 108.39 85.22 99.76
C LEU A 313 109.58 85.03 100.71
N PHE A 314 110.51 84.14 100.37
CA PHE A 314 111.73 83.95 101.14
C PHE A 314 112.62 85.20 101.14
N LEU A 315 112.85 85.80 99.97
CA LEU A 315 113.64 87.03 99.84
C LEU A 315 112.99 88.23 100.54
N GLN A 316 111.66 88.37 100.48
CA GLN A 316 110.92 89.42 101.18
C GLN A 316 111.11 89.33 102.71
N GLU A 317 111.16 88.10 103.25
CA GLU A 317 111.37 87.89 104.68
C GLU A 317 112.83 88.15 105.10
N GLU A 318 113.81 87.89 104.23
CA GLU A 318 115.21 88.28 104.47
C GLU A 318 115.41 89.80 104.47
N ILE A 319 114.81 90.51 103.51
CA ILE A 319 114.86 91.98 103.45
C ILE A 319 114.26 92.58 104.73
N ARG A 320 113.10 92.07 105.19
CA ARG A 320 112.46 92.52 106.43
C ARG A 320 113.37 92.39 107.64
N LYS A 321 114.13 91.29 107.74
CA LYS A 321 115.10 91.08 108.84
C LYS A 321 116.28 92.05 108.76
N ILE A 322 116.74 92.40 107.56
CA ILE A 322 117.82 93.38 107.37
C ILE A 322 117.33 94.79 107.76
N ASP A 323 116.11 95.17 107.36
CA ASP A 323 115.52 96.46 107.73
C ASP A 323 115.37 96.61 109.26
N ASP A 324 114.94 95.55 109.95
CA ASP A 324 114.84 95.54 111.42
C ASP A 324 116.21 95.74 112.12
N ILE A 325 117.30 95.19 111.54
CA ILE A 325 118.67 95.37 112.04
C ILE A 325 119.13 96.83 111.81
N PHE A 326 118.90 97.38 110.62
CA PHE A 326 119.27 98.77 110.31
C PHE A 326 118.54 99.77 111.20
N GLU A 327 117.26 99.53 111.50
CA GLU A 327 116.46 100.40 112.36
C GLU A 327 116.93 100.33 113.83
N GLN A 328 117.37 99.15 114.29
CA GLN A 328 118.01 98.96 115.60
C GLN A 328 119.34 99.72 115.71
N GLU A 329 120.20 99.64 114.68
CA GLU A 329 121.46 100.37 114.67
C GLU A 329 121.26 101.88 114.64
N ARG A 330 120.30 102.39 113.85
CA ARG A 330 119.93 103.82 113.85
C ARG A 330 119.50 104.31 115.23
N LYS A 331 118.70 103.51 115.96
CA LYS A 331 118.28 103.85 117.32
C LYS A 331 119.46 103.88 118.29
N ASN A 332 120.40 102.95 118.16
CA ASN A 332 121.61 102.94 118.98
C ASN A 332 122.53 104.14 118.69
N TRP A 333 122.64 104.56 117.42
CA TRP A 333 123.39 105.76 117.03
C TRP A 333 122.77 107.05 117.57
N ARG A 334 121.45 107.24 117.47
CA ARG A 334 120.79 108.44 118.04
C ARG A 334 120.99 108.55 119.55
N LYS A 335 120.89 107.43 120.26
CA LYS A 335 121.06 107.43 121.71
C LYS A 335 122.48 107.79 122.16
N LYS A 336 123.49 107.54 121.33
CA LYS A 336 124.88 107.89 121.62
C LYS A 336 125.14 109.39 121.42
N PHE A 337 124.45 110.03 120.48
CA PHE A 337 124.61 111.45 120.17
C PHE A 337 123.91 112.39 121.16
N GLU A 338 122.86 111.95 121.86
CA GLU A 338 122.11 112.82 122.78
C GLU A 338 122.73 112.94 124.18
N THR A 339 123.61 112.04 124.59
CA THR A 339 124.21 112.08 125.95
C THR A 339 125.64 112.61 126.00
N GLU A 340 126.38 112.60 124.90
CA GLU A 340 127.66 113.32 124.79
C GLU A 340 127.39 114.76 124.35
N GLY A 341 127.15 115.63 125.34
CA GLY A 341 126.85 117.05 125.13
C GLY A 341 127.86 117.75 124.22
N VAL A 342 127.40 118.18 123.04
CA VAL A 342 128.10 119.12 122.17
C VAL A 342 127.15 120.28 121.86
N ASN A 343 127.47 121.42 122.46
CA ASN A 343 126.92 122.74 122.18
C ASN A 343 127.32 123.17 120.77
N LEU A 344 126.34 123.44 119.90
CA LEU A 344 126.48 124.18 118.65
C LEU A 344 125.29 125.15 118.55
N HIS A 345 125.55 126.40 118.17
CA HIS A 345 124.59 127.51 118.07
C HIS A 345 123.26 127.16 117.40
#